data_AF-A0A671VI09-F1
#
_entry.id   AF-A0A671VI09-F1
#
_cell.length_a   1.000
_cell.length_b   1.000
_cell.length_c   1.000
_cell.angle_alpha   90.00
_cell.angle_beta   90.00
_cell.angle_gamma   90.00
#
_symmetry.space_group_name_H-M   'P 1'
#
loop_
_entity.id
_entity.type
_entity.pdbx_description
1 polymer ?
#
loop_
_entity_poly.entity_id
_entity_poly.type
_entity_poly.pdbx_seq_one_letter_code
_entity_poly.pdbx_strand_id
1 'polypeptide(L)'
;MKFVVYFTLLTSAVHAGVLRKKQSCPQVCDASQCPVLAHACYYEQLKDRCGCCVVCAAGEGETCGPIPCGDGLRCDPVREKHGGLHSTCVCASSGPVCGSDGRTYPSICRLKAENRRAELGEIPPVIFIQRGWCESGTQHPGSMRFKYNFIADVVDKIVPAVVHLELFQRLPFSNEELSVSSGSGFIVSEDGWIITNAHVLTNKQRIKVELKSGSQYDATVMDMDQKMDVALIKIEPDVSNPLPVLHLGQSSDLRPGEFVVAVGSPFSLQNTVTTGIISTAQRSGLALGFEDSEMDYIQTDAIINYGNSGGPLVNLDGDVIGINTLKVAAGISFAIPADRIRQFLAESYDRKATTTRKKYIGVRMLQLTPFLIQDLKERMAEFPDVDSGVYVYEVIHGTAASSAGMIEHDIIIAINGQSIHTMQEVSEAVQSGIPLSVVVKRKEKDVSLTIIPEESDKYH
;
A
#
# COMPACT_ATOMS: atom_id res chain seq x y z
N MET A 1 29.92 -75.02 -1.58
CA MET A 1 30.77 -75.42 -2.73
C MET A 1 31.24 -74.13 -3.41
N LYS A 2 32.50 -73.69 -3.42
CA LYS A 2 33.82 -74.33 -3.31
C LYS A 2 34.82 -73.40 -2.57
N PHE A 3 35.61 -74.01 -1.67
CA PHE A 3 37.02 -73.77 -1.25
C PHE A 3 37.68 -72.40 -1.53
N VAL A 4 38.08 -71.61 -0.52
CA VAL A 4 39.32 -71.72 0.33
C VAL A 4 40.62 -71.71 -0.48
N VAL A 5 41.52 -70.74 -0.23
CA VAL A 5 42.89 -70.94 0.28
C VAL A 5 43.61 -69.57 0.39
N TYR A 6 44.24 -69.38 1.55
CA TYR A 6 45.12 -68.30 2.01
C TYR A 6 46.60 -68.63 1.70
N PHE A 7 47.53 -67.69 1.96
CA PHE A 7 49.02 -67.73 1.88
C PHE A 7 49.64 -67.26 0.56
N THR A 8 50.49 -66.22 0.56
CA THR A 8 51.86 -66.28 1.12
C THR A 8 52.49 -64.90 1.42
N LEU A 9 53.54 -64.97 2.24
CA LEU A 9 54.31 -63.97 2.97
C LEU A 9 55.35 -63.15 2.14
N LEU A 10 55.55 -61.89 2.60
CA LEU A 10 56.79 -61.12 2.86
C LEU A 10 57.92 -60.89 1.81
N THR A 11 58.41 -59.64 1.85
CA THR A 11 59.69 -59.04 1.38
C THR A 11 59.80 -58.77 -0.13
N SER A 12 60.24 -57.61 -0.65
CA SER A 12 61.29 -56.70 -0.17
C SER A 12 61.06 -55.26 -0.65
N ALA A 13 61.47 -54.30 0.17
CA ALA A 13 61.56 -52.89 -0.15
C ALA A 13 62.64 -52.62 -1.21
N VAL A 14 62.32 -51.81 -2.23
CA VAL A 14 63.30 -50.95 -2.88
C VAL A 14 62.69 -49.54 -2.98
N HIS A 15 63.25 -48.65 -2.17
CA HIS A 15 63.01 -47.22 -2.24
C HIS A 15 63.47 -46.68 -3.60
N ALA A 16 62.52 -46.16 -4.38
CA ALA A 16 62.82 -45.14 -5.39
C ALA A 16 62.09 -43.86 -4.96
N GLY A 17 62.65 -43.18 -3.96
CA GLY A 17 62.24 -41.83 -3.61
C GLY A 17 62.56 -40.90 -4.78
N VAL A 18 61.54 -40.58 -5.58
CA VAL A 18 61.62 -39.45 -6.51
C VAL A 18 61.60 -38.19 -5.65
N LEU A 19 62.80 -37.75 -5.27
CA LEU A 19 63.07 -36.40 -4.80
C LEU A 19 62.48 -35.43 -5.84
N ARG A 20 61.34 -34.80 -5.50
CA ARG A 20 60.91 -33.55 -6.14
C ARG A 20 62.06 -32.56 -5.98
N LYS A 21 62.91 -32.41 -7.00
CA LYS A 21 63.87 -31.30 -7.10
C LYS A 21 63.06 -30.02 -6.94
N LYS A 22 63.25 -29.29 -5.83
CA LYS A 22 62.92 -27.86 -5.79
C LYS A 22 63.76 -27.22 -6.90
N GLN A 23 63.13 -26.84 -8.01
CA GLN A 23 63.79 -26.05 -9.05
C GLN A 23 64.29 -24.75 -8.39
N SER A 24 65.60 -24.62 -8.24
CA SER A 24 66.26 -23.38 -7.82
C SER A 24 66.37 -22.46 -9.03
N CYS A 25 66.00 -21.19 -8.87
CA CYS A 25 66.15 -20.19 -9.92
C CYS A 25 67.62 -20.00 -10.30
N PRO A 26 67.93 -19.82 -11.60
CA PRO A 26 69.29 -19.50 -12.05
C PRO A 26 69.74 -18.15 -11.46
N GLN A 27 71.03 -18.03 -11.15
CA GLN A 27 71.63 -16.83 -10.56
C GLN A 27 71.63 -15.62 -11.52
N VAL A 28 71.64 -15.88 -12.84
CA VAL A 28 71.59 -14.86 -13.89
C VAL A 28 70.47 -15.22 -14.85
N CYS A 29 69.61 -14.23 -15.16
CA CYS A 29 68.54 -14.40 -16.12
C CYS A 29 69.06 -14.24 -17.55
N ASP A 30 68.91 -15.27 -18.38
CA ASP A 30 69.12 -15.21 -19.83
C ASP A 30 67.77 -15.21 -20.56
N ALA A 31 67.30 -14.02 -20.92
CA ALA A 31 66.00 -13.85 -21.58
C ALA A 31 65.93 -14.46 -22.99
N SER A 32 67.08 -14.74 -23.62
CA SER A 32 67.12 -15.34 -24.96
C SER A 32 66.72 -16.82 -24.97
N GLN A 33 66.79 -17.49 -23.81
CA GLN A 33 66.39 -18.88 -23.63
C GLN A 33 64.92 -19.03 -23.20
N CYS A 34 64.20 -17.92 -23.06
CA CYS A 34 62.80 -17.96 -22.67
C CYS A 34 61.91 -18.50 -23.80
N PRO A 35 60.90 -19.32 -23.46
CA PRO A 35 59.95 -19.79 -24.46
C PRO A 35 59.18 -18.62 -25.06
N VAL A 36 58.96 -18.66 -26.38
CA VAL A 36 58.10 -17.69 -27.06
C VAL A 36 56.66 -17.90 -26.59
N LEU A 37 55.98 -16.81 -26.23
CA LEU A 37 54.58 -16.82 -25.84
C LEU A 37 53.72 -17.29 -27.01
N ALA A 38 53.27 -18.55 -26.94
CA ALA A 38 52.53 -19.16 -28.03
C ALA A 38 51.13 -18.54 -28.23
N HIS A 39 50.54 -17.96 -27.17
CA HIS A 39 49.16 -17.46 -27.15
C HIS A 39 49.08 -16.09 -26.46
N ALA A 40 48.03 -15.32 -26.79
CA ALA A 40 47.73 -14.04 -26.16
C ALA A 40 47.43 -14.21 -24.65
N CYS A 41 48.05 -13.40 -23.80
CA CYS A 41 47.80 -13.43 -22.36
C CYS A 41 46.56 -12.58 -22.00
N TYR A 42 45.50 -13.23 -21.51
CA TYR A 42 44.23 -12.55 -21.19
C TYR A 42 44.16 -12.02 -19.75
N TYR A 43 44.97 -12.54 -18.83
CA TYR A 43 44.91 -12.16 -17.41
C TYR A 43 46.05 -11.22 -16.99
N GLU A 44 47.24 -11.30 -17.61
CA GLU A 44 48.38 -10.36 -17.57
C GLU A 44 49.65 -11.04 -18.12
N GLN A 45 50.67 -10.27 -18.48
CA GLN A 45 52.04 -10.76 -18.68
C GLN A 45 52.86 -10.48 -17.42
N LEU A 46 53.33 -11.53 -16.77
CA LEU A 46 54.13 -11.43 -15.56
C LEU A 46 55.49 -12.08 -15.79
N LYS A 47 56.46 -11.77 -14.95
CA LYS A 47 57.67 -12.57 -14.89
C LYS A 47 57.39 -13.88 -14.15
N ASP A 48 58.07 -14.94 -14.55
CA ASP A 48 58.06 -16.21 -13.82
C ASP A 48 58.51 -16.02 -12.36
N ARG A 49 58.41 -17.09 -11.56
CA ARG A 49 58.81 -17.05 -10.15
C ARG A 49 60.29 -16.65 -9.92
N CYS A 50 61.12 -16.79 -10.95
CA CYS A 50 62.53 -16.42 -10.93
C CYS A 50 62.79 -14.98 -11.38
N GLY A 51 61.74 -14.24 -11.77
CA GLY A 51 61.86 -12.87 -12.26
C GLY A 51 62.54 -12.77 -13.62
N CYS A 52 62.55 -13.85 -14.41
CA CYS A 52 63.30 -13.95 -15.65
C CYS A 52 62.41 -13.93 -16.90
N CYS A 53 61.70 -15.03 -17.18
CA CYS A 53 60.92 -15.16 -18.40
C CYS A 53 59.54 -14.52 -18.27
N VAL A 54 59.05 -13.92 -19.36
CA VAL A 54 57.66 -13.44 -19.44
C VAL A 54 56.74 -14.64 -19.65
N VAL A 55 55.78 -14.81 -18.74
CA VAL A 55 54.77 -15.86 -18.78
C VAL A 55 53.38 -15.24 -18.70
N CYS A 56 52.37 -15.91 -19.26
CA CYS A 56 51.00 -15.52 -19.02
C CYS A 56 50.62 -15.84 -17.58
N ALA A 57 50.05 -14.86 -16.88
CA ALA A 57 49.51 -15.07 -15.55
C ALA A 57 48.37 -16.08 -15.58
N ALA A 58 48.27 -16.90 -14.53
CA ALA A 58 47.19 -17.87 -14.38
C ALA A 58 45.85 -17.15 -14.16
N GLY A 59 44.84 -17.58 -14.89
CA GLY A 59 43.48 -17.04 -14.84
C GLY A 59 42.65 -17.61 -13.71
N GLU A 60 41.48 -17.01 -13.46
CA GLU A 60 40.55 -17.51 -12.43
C GLU A 60 40.13 -18.96 -12.71
N GLY A 61 40.30 -19.82 -11.70
CA GLY A 61 40.06 -21.26 -11.77
C GLY A 61 41.27 -22.09 -12.25
N GLU A 62 42.34 -21.45 -12.72
CA GLU A 62 43.57 -22.16 -13.12
C GLU A 62 44.49 -22.45 -11.92
N THR A 63 45.31 -23.48 -12.05
CA THR A 63 46.26 -23.89 -11.01
C THR A 63 47.35 -22.85 -10.82
N CYS A 64 47.60 -22.47 -9.57
CA CYS A 64 48.59 -21.47 -9.19
C CYS A 64 49.68 -22.04 -8.28
N GLY A 65 50.81 -21.34 -8.23
CA GLY A 65 51.99 -21.71 -7.41
C GLY A 65 53.28 -21.67 -8.23
N PRO A 66 53.41 -22.48 -9.30
CA PRO A 66 54.50 -22.34 -10.27
C PRO A 66 54.33 -21.08 -11.15
N ILE A 67 53.07 -20.76 -11.49
CA ILE A 67 52.67 -19.60 -12.28
C ILE A 67 51.95 -18.61 -11.35
N PRO A 68 52.29 -17.31 -11.38
CA PRO A 68 51.59 -16.30 -10.60
C PRO A 68 50.17 -16.04 -11.14
N CYS A 69 49.23 -15.75 -10.25
CA CYS A 69 47.89 -15.31 -10.63
C CYS A 69 47.91 -13.88 -11.19
N GLY A 70 47.02 -13.57 -12.13
CA GLY A 70 46.91 -12.22 -12.70
C GLY A 70 46.36 -11.17 -11.74
N ASP A 71 46.43 -9.89 -12.13
CA ASP A 71 45.91 -8.77 -11.36
C ASP A 71 44.49 -9.00 -10.78
N GLY A 72 44.34 -8.75 -9.47
CA GLY A 72 43.10 -8.95 -8.71
C GLY A 72 42.78 -10.40 -8.30
N LEU A 73 43.60 -11.39 -8.67
CA LEU A 73 43.45 -12.79 -8.28
C LEU A 73 44.40 -13.15 -7.13
N ARG A 74 43.95 -14.03 -6.23
CA ARG A 74 44.75 -14.63 -5.14
C ARG A 74 44.89 -16.14 -5.33
N CYS A 75 46.01 -16.70 -4.90
CA CYS A 75 46.28 -18.13 -5.01
C CYS A 75 45.80 -18.85 -3.74
N ASP A 76 44.63 -19.49 -3.80
CA ASP A 76 44.00 -20.16 -2.66
C ASP A 76 44.16 -21.69 -2.75
N PRO A 77 44.44 -22.39 -1.63
CA PRO A 77 44.54 -23.85 -1.61
C PRO A 77 43.15 -24.51 -1.69
N VAL A 78 42.98 -25.45 -2.63
CA VAL A 78 41.76 -26.24 -2.80
C VAL A 78 42.03 -27.69 -2.36
N ARG A 79 41.15 -28.24 -1.51
CA ARG A 79 41.18 -29.65 -1.10
C ARG A 79 40.32 -30.49 -2.03
N GLU A 80 40.92 -31.44 -2.74
CA GLU A 80 40.17 -32.42 -3.51
C GLU A 80 39.61 -33.55 -2.64
N LYS A 81 38.51 -34.15 -3.09
CA LYS A 81 37.87 -35.32 -2.45
C LYS A 81 38.80 -36.55 -2.30
N HIS A 82 39.92 -36.60 -3.02
CA HIS A 82 40.88 -37.71 -3.03
C HIS A 82 42.24 -37.39 -2.37
N GLY A 83 42.31 -36.34 -1.54
CA GLY A 83 43.48 -36.08 -0.68
C GLY A 83 44.65 -35.33 -1.33
N GLY A 84 44.51 -34.87 -2.58
CA GLY A 84 45.45 -33.96 -3.23
C GLY A 84 45.23 -32.50 -2.80
N LEU A 85 46.32 -31.78 -2.52
CA LEU A 85 46.31 -30.33 -2.27
C LEU A 85 46.92 -29.62 -3.48
N HIS A 86 46.10 -28.90 -4.24
CA HIS A 86 46.54 -27.98 -5.28
C HIS A 86 45.99 -26.59 -4.98
N SER A 87 46.60 -25.54 -5.52
CA SER A 87 46.12 -24.16 -5.34
C SER A 87 45.57 -23.64 -6.65
N THR A 88 44.50 -22.85 -6.60
CA THR A 88 43.90 -22.21 -7.78
C THR A 88 43.78 -20.71 -7.60
N CYS A 89 43.79 -19.97 -8.72
CA CYS A 89 43.55 -18.54 -8.69
C CYS A 89 42.06 -18.25 -8.48
N VAL A 90 41.74 -17.43 -7.47
CA VAL A 90 40.39 -16.99 -7.12
C VAL A 90 40.35 -15.47 -7.11
N CYS A 91 39.27 -14.86 -7.60
CA CYS A 91 39.13 -13.42 -7.56
C CYS A 91 39.07 -12.91 -6.12
N ALA A 92 39.89 -11.89 -5.80
CA ALA A 92 39.92 -11.30 -4.46
C ALA A 92 38.57 -10.65 -4.09
N SER A 93 37.83 -10.15 -5.10
CA SER A 93 36.45 -9.69 -4.96
C SER A 93 35.48 -10.82 -5.35
N SER A 94 34.76 -11.34 -4.38
CA SER A 94 33.80 -12.45 -4.58
C SER A 94 32.46 -11.99 -5.13
N GLY A 95 31.85 -12.82 -5.97
CA GLY A 95 30.46 -12.69 -6.42
C GLY A 95 30.31 -12.25 -7.88
N PRO A 96 29.16 -12.57 -8.51
CA PRO A 96 28.91 -12.22 -9.90
C PRO A 96 28.85 -10.71 -10.11
N VAL A 97 29.12 -10.26 -11.34
CA VAL A 97 29.03 -8.86 -11.75
C VAL A 97 28.29 -8.72 -13.07
N CYS A 98 27.62 -7.58 -13.27
CA CYS A 98 26.92 -7.29 -14.50
C CYS A 98 27.76 -6.41 -15.45
N GLY A 99 27.89 -6.86 -16.70
CA GLY A 99 28.52 -6.11 -17.78
C GLY A 99 27.54 -5.25 -18.58
N SER A 100 28.05 -4.21 -19.24
CA SER A 100 27.27 -3.32 -20.13
C SER A 100 26.69 -4.03 -21.35
N ASP A 101 27.15 -5.25 -21.65
CA ASP A 101 26.60 -6.12 -22.69
C ASP A 101 25.38 -6.94 -22.20
N GLY A 102 24.94 -6.71 -20.95
CA GLY A 102 23.83 -7.41 -20.33
C GLY A 102 24.17 -8.83 -19.89
N ARG A 103 25.44 -9.26 -19.95
CA ARG A 103 25.87 -10.58 -19.51
C ARG A 103 26.35 -10.54 -18.06
N THR A 104 25.97 -11.57 -17.30
CA THR A 104 26.48 -11.79 -15.95
C THR A 104 27.82 -12.51 -16.03
N TYR A 105 28.85 -11.94 -15.42
CA TYR A 105 30.17 -12.54 -15.27
C TYR A 105 30.32 -13.12 -13.86
N PRO A 106 30.96 -14.29 -13.70
CA PRO A 106 31.17 -14.93 -12.40
C PRO A 106 31.92 -14.08 -11.36
N SER A 107 32.79 -13.18 -11.82
CA SER A 107 33.56 -12.27 -10.97
C SER A 107 34.00 -11.03 -11.76
N ILE A 108 34.43 -9.98 -11.05
CA ILE A 108 35.05 -8.80 -11.67
C ILE A 108 36.37 -9.13 -12.37
N CYS A 109 37.12 -10.13 -11.89
CA CYS A 109 38.36 -10.59 -12.51
C CYS A 109 38.08 -11.23 -13.87
N ARG A 110 36.97 -11.98 -13.97
CA ARG A 110 36.53 -12.59 -15.23
C ARG A 110 36.10 -11.55 -16.26
N LEU A 111 35.38 -10.51 -15.85
CA LEU A 111 34.99 -9.39 -16.72
C LEU A 111 36.23 -8.65 -17.25
N LYS A 112 37.20 -8.34 -16.39
CA LYS A 112 38.46 -7.71 -16.80
C LYS A 112 39.24 -8.55 -17.82
N ALA A 113 39.28 -9.86 -17.64
CA ALA A 113 39.97 -10.75 -18.57
C ALA A 113 39.31 -10.79 -19.96
N GLU A 114 37.97 -10.74 -20.01
CA GLU A 114 37.23 -10.64 -21.27
C GLU A 114 37.46 -9.28 -21.96
N ASN A 115 37.56 -8.18 -21.20
CA ASN A 115 37.91 -6.87 -21.76
C ASN A 115 39.31 -6.84 -22.37
N ARG A 116 40.30 -7.44 -21.70
CA ARG A 116 41.65 -7.56 -22.27
C ARG A 116 41.68 -8.40 -23.55
N ARG A 117 40.86 -9.46 -23.61
CA ARG A 117 40.67 -10.23 -24.85
C ARG A 117 40.02 -9.37 -25.95
N ALA A 118 39.02 -8.56 -25.60
CA ALA A 118 38.34 -7.67 -26.53
C ALA A 118 39.30 -6.60 -27.10
N GLU A 119 40.15 -6.01 -26.26
CA GLU A 119 41.20 -5.06 -26.68
C GLU A 119 42.17 -5.66 -27.71
N LEU A 120 42.57 -6.93 -27.51
CA LEU A 120 43.43 -7.64 -28.47
C LEU A 120 42.73 -7.99 -29.79
N GLY A 121 41.40 -7.97 -29.81
CA GLY A 121 40.57 -8.28 -30.98
C GLY A 121 39.88 -7.07 -31.62
N GLU A 122 40.21 -5.84 -31.22
CA GLU A 122 39.54 -4.60 -31.62
C GLU A 122 38.02 -4.56 -31.35
N ILE A 123 37.55 -5.29 -30.33
CA ILE A 123 36.16 -5.30 -29.89
C ILE A 123 36.00 -4.29 -28.73
N PRO A 124 34.89 -3.53 -28.65
CA PRO A 124 34.65 -2.62 -27.53
C PRO A 124 34.66 -3.34 -26.17
N PRO A 125 35.29 -2.76 -25.13
CA PRO A 125 35.31 -3.37 -23.80
C PRO A 125 33.93 -3.32 -23.13
N VAL A 126 33.62 -4.33 -22.33
CA VAL A 126 32.41 -4.43 -21.52
C VAL A 126 32.59 -3.63 -20.23
N ILE A 127 31.77 -2.60 -20.01
CA ILE A 127 31.86 -1.73 -18.83
C ILE A 127 31.19 -2.44 -17.65
N PHE A 128 31.84 -2.43 -16.48
CA PHE A 128 31.23 -2.90 -15.24
C PHE A 128 30.08 -1.97 -14.83
N ILE A 129 28.86 -2.51 -14.71
CA ILE A 129 27.66 -1.75 -14.34
C ILE A 129 27.41 -1.83 -12.83
N GLN A 130 27.29 -3.05 -12.30
CA GLN A 130 26.97 -3.28 -10.89
C GLN A 130 27.45 -4.66 -10.40
N ARG A 131 27.52 -4.82 -9.07
CA ARG A 131 27.73 -6.14 -8.44
C ARG A 131 26.41 -6.91 -8.44
N GLY A 132 26.47 -8.23 -8.58
CA GLY A 132 25.31 -9.11 -8.70
C GLY A 132 25.07 -9.58 -10.12
N TRP A 133 23.95 -10.27 -10.32
CA TRP A 133 23.53 -10.76 -11.62
C TRP A 133 23.04 -9.59 -12.49
N CYS A 134 23.23 -9.66 -13.80
CA CYS A 134 22.44 -8.84 -14.70
C CYS A 134 20.99 -9.30 -14.57
N GLU A 135 20.17 -8.47 -13.94
CA GLU A 135 18.74 -8.70 -13.88
C GLU A 135 18.22 -8.81 -15.32
N SER A 136 17.41 -9.83 -15.62
CA SER A 136 16.70 -9.93 -16.90
C SER A 136 15.60 -8.87 -17.06
N GLY A 137 15.70 -7.76 -16.33
CA GLY A 137 14.93 -6.55 -16.50
C GLY A 137 15.73 -5.62 -17.40
N THR A 138 15.21 -5.41 -18.60
CA THR A 138 15.66 -4.42 -19.58
C THR A 138 15.68 -3.01 -18.99
N GLN A 139 16.72 -2.66 -18.23
CA GLN A 139 17.04 -1.26 -17.99
C GLN A 139 17.72 -0.75 -19.25
N HIS A 140 16.91 -0.17 -20.14
CA HIS A 140 17.36 0.56 -21.31
C HIS A 140 17.58 2.02 -20.89
N PRO A 141 18.79 2.45 -20.47
CA PRO A 141 19.05 3.84 -20.04
C PRO A 141 18.79 4.88 -21.15
N GLY A 142 18.72 4.46 -22.42
CA GLY A 142 18.31 5.29 -23.56
C GLY A 142 16.82 5.20 -23.94
N SER A 143 16.04 4.32 -23.31
CA SER A 143 14.62 4.16 -23.64
C SER A 143 13.79 5.26 -22.99
N MET A 144 13.10 6.03 -23.82
CA MET A 144 12.18 7.08 -23.36
C MET A 144 11.09 6.54 -22.42
N ARG A 145 10.68 5.28 -22.58
CA ARG A 145 9.68 4.62 -21.72
C ARG A 145 10.14 4.56 -20.26
N PHE A 146 11.37 4.12 -20.00
CA PHE A 146 11.88 3.98 -18.63
C PHE A 146 12.36 5.31 -18.04
N LYS A 147 12.63 6.30 -18.90
CA LYS A 147 13.10 7.62 -18.46
C LYS A 147 11.96 8.57 -18.08
N TYR A 148 10.80 8.50 -18.74
CA TYR A 148 9.74 9.51 -18.63
C TYR A 148 8.40 8.96 -18.14
N ASN A 149 8.30 7.70 -17.73
CA ASN A 149 7.07 7.14 -17.14
C ASN A 149 6.91 7.47 -15.65
N PHE A 150 7.20 8.71 -15.25
CA PHE A 150 7.09 9.16 -13.85
C PHE A 150 5.66 9.00 -13.29
N ILE A 151 4.63 9.08 -14.12
CA ILE A 151 3.24 8.81 -13.70
C ILE A 151 3.07 7.35 -13.27
N ALA A 152 3.67 6.40 -13.99
CA ALA A 152 3.60 4.99 -13.62
C ALA A 152 4.31 4.73 -12.29
N ASP A 153 5.46 5.38 -12.07
CA ASP A 153 6.22 5.26 -10.82
C ASP A 153 5.40 5.77 -9.62
N VAL A 154 4.70 6.90 -9.78
CA VAL A 154 3.78 7.43 -8.76
C VAL A 154 2.65 6.45 -8.50
N VAL A 155 1.99 5.94 -9.55
CA VAL A 155 0.89 4.99 -9.44
C VAL A 155 1.32 3.71 -8.70
N ASP A 156 2.46 3.13 -9.05
CA ASP A 156 2.97 1.93 -8.40
C ASP A 156 3.24 2.16 -6.91
N LYS A 157 3.71 3.36 -6.55
CA LYS A 157 3.92 3.78 -5.16
C LYS A 157 2.61 3.93 -4.39
N ILE A 158 1.60 4.58 -4.97
CA ILE A 158 0.40 5.02 -4.20
C ILE A 158 -0.76 4.02 -4.20
N VAL A 159 -0.92 3.23 -5.26
CA VAL A 159 -2.06 2.33 -5.45
C VAL A 159 -2.27 1.33 -4.29
N PRO A 160 -1.23 0.75 -3.64
CA PRO A 160 -1.44 -0.14 -2.50
C PRO A 160 -2.26 0.46 -1.35
N ALA A 161 -2.22 1.78 -1.17
CA ALA A 161 -2.92 2.50 -0.10
C ALA A 161 -4.30 3.04 -0.52
N VAL A 162 -4.70 2.85 -1.78
CA VAL A 162 -6.02 3.23 -2.29
C VAL A 162 -6.99 2.06 -2.08
N VAL A 163 -8.20 2.37 -1.63
CA VAL A 163 -9.21 1.37 -1.28
C VAL A 163 -10.52 1.58 -2.04
N HIS A 164 -11.22 0.48 -2.28
CA HIS A 164 -12.59 0.48 -2.79
C HIS A 164 -13.57 0.49 -1.61
N LEU A 165 -14.61 1.32 -1.70
CA LEU A 165 -15.68 1.39 -0.72
C LEU A 165 -16.96 0.85 -1.35
N GLU A 166 -17.49 -0.21 -0.77
CA GLU A 166 -18.79 -0.78 -1.15
C GLU A 166 -19.80 -0.53 -0.03
N LEU A 167 -20.94 0.06 -0.39
CA LEU A 167 -21.93 0.53 0.57
C LEU A 167 -23.22 -0.28 0.44
N PHE A 168 -23.67 -0.81 1.57
CA PHE A 168 -24.85 -1.65 1.64
C PHE A 168 -26.01 -0.92 2.32
N GLN A 169 -27.18 -1.06 1.73
CA GLN A 169 -28.44 -0.61 2.31
C GLN A 169 -29.33 -1.82 2.55
N ARG A 170 -29.82 -1.93 3.78
CA ARG A 170 -30.82 -2.92 4.14
C ARG A 170 -32.19 -2.46 3.67
N LEU A 171 -32.90 -3.32 2.96
CA LEU A 171 -34.26 -3.02 2.52
C LEU A 171 -35.21 -2.94 3.73
N PRO A 172 -36.12 -1.95 3.78
CA PRO A 172 -37.19 -1.96 4.78
C PRO A 172 -37.97 -3.27 4.64
N PHE A 173 -38.19 -3.97 5.76
CA PHE A 173 -38.94 -5.24 5.85
C PHE A 173 -38.26 -6.49 5.27
N SER A 174 -36.98 -6.44 4.91
CA SER A 174 -36.18 -7.61 4.50
C SER A 174 -34.81 -7.63 5.19
N ASN A 175 -34.24 -8.82 5.35
CA ASN A 175 -32.85 -9.00 5.79
C ASN A 175 -31.85 -8.95 4.61
N GLU A 176 -32.33 -8.69 3.40
CA GLU A 176 -31.47 -8.53 2.23
C GLU A 176 -30.74 -7.18 2.27
N GLU A 177 -29.42 -7.24 2.04
CA GLU A 177 -28.56 -6.09 1.84
C GLU A 177 -28.35 -5.89 0.33
N LEU A 178 -28.66 -4.71 -0.17
CA LEU A 178 -28.36 -4.32 -1.54
C LEU A 178 -27.13 -3.42 -1.55
N SER A 179 -26.18 -3.73 -2.44
CA SER A 179 -25.09 -2.82 -2.80
C SER A 179 -25.70 -1.64 -3.56
N VAL A 180 -25.61 -0.45 -2.98
CA VAL A 180 -26.32 0.76 -3.46
C VAL A 180 -25.39 1.87 -3.91
N SER A 181 -24.12 1.80 -3.54
CA SER A 181 -23.13 2.81 -3.90
C SER A 181 -21.72 2.23 -3.83
N SER A 182 -20.86 2.80 -4.66
CA SER A 182 -19.43 2.50 -4.76
C SER A 182 -18.68 3.83 -4.70
N GLY A 183 -17.53 3.82 -4.04
CA GLY A 183 -16.61 4.94 -4.01
C GLY A 183 -15.17 4.50 -3.78
N SER A 184 -14.28 5.47 -3.67
CA SER A 184 -12.88 5.25 -3.32
C SER A 184 -12.52 5.90 -1.99
N GLY A 185 -11.43 5.45 -1.39
CA GLY A 185 -10.79 6.11 -0.26
C GLY A 185 -9.29 5.85 -0.29
N PHE A 186 -8.58 6.37 0.71
CA PHE A 186 -7.16 6.05 0.90
C PHE A 186 -6.79 5.97 2.38
N ILE A 187 -5.83 5.09 2.67
CA ILE A 187 -5.36 4.82 4.01
C ILE A 187 -4.35 5.89 4.41
N VAL A 188 -4.55 6.50 5.58
CA VAL A 188 -3.67 7.56 6.13
C VAL A 188 -2.90 7.11 7.36
N SER A 189 -3.15 5.91 7.86
CA SER A 189 -2.45 5.35 9.02
C SER A 189 -2.43 3.82 8.99
N GLU A 190 -1.35 3.23 9.51
CA GLU A 190 -1.08 1.78 9.47
C GLU A 190 -2.10 0.96 10.28
N ASP A 191 -2.74 1.59 11.28
CA ASP A 191 -3.80 1.01 12.11
C ASP A 191 -5.20 1.09 11.48
N GLY A 192 -5.32 1.58 10.23
CA GLY A 192 -6.56 1.46 9.44
C GLY A 192 -7.45 2.69 9.38
N TRP A 193 -6.91 3.89 9.60
CA TRP A 193 -7.63 5.14 9.31
C TRP A 193 -7.69 5.40 7.81
N ILE A 194 -8.89 5.69 7.31
CA ILE A 194 -9.16 5.91 5.88
C ILE A 194 -9.94 7.21 5.72
N ILE A 195 -9.59 7.97 4.69
CA ILE A 195 -10.28 9.20 4.29
C ILE A 195 -11.02 8.98 2.98
N THR A 196 -12.21 9.57 2.88
CA THR A 196 -13.04 9.59 1.67
C THR A 196 -13.94 10.84 1.69
N ASN A 197 -14.82 10.99 0.69
CA ASN A 197 -15.84 12.03 0.71
C ASN A 197 -17.03 11.67 1.60
N ALA A 198 -17.68 12.69 2.17
CA ALA A 198 -18.88 12.50 2.99
C ALA A 198 -20.07 11.97 2.16
N HIS A 199 -20.25 12.48 0.94
CA HIS A 199 -21.36 12.07 0.06
C HIS A 199 -21.29 10.58 -0.33
N VAL A 200 -20.09 9.98 -0.32
CA VAL A 200 -19.91 8.55 -0.56
C VAL A 200 -20.59 7.74 0.56
N LEU A 201 -20.64 8.25 1.78
CA LEU A 201 -21.14 7.53 2.96
C LEU A 201 -22.60 7.85 3.34
N THR A 202 -23.21 8.88 2.76
CA THR A 202 -24.54 9.38 3.16
C THR A 202 -25.65 8.33 3.00
N ASN A 203 -26.47 8.15 4.06
CA ASN A 203 -27.63 7.26 4.14
C ASN A 203 -27.34 5.74 4.07
N LYS A 204 -26.15 5.29 4.48
CA LYS A 204 -25.72 3.87 4.35
C LYS A 204 -25.50 3.20 5.70
N GLN A 205 -25.91 1.93 5.83
CA GLN A 205 -25.94 1.22 7.11
C GLN A 205 -24.68 0.39 7.37
N ARG A 206 -24.03 -0.11 6.31
CA ARG A 206 -22.80 -0.90 6.41
C ARG A 206 -21.84 -0.51 5.30
N ILE A 207 -20.58 -0.33 5.67
CA ILE A 207 -19.50 0.06 4.77
C ILE A 207 -18.50 -1.07 4.75
N LYS A 208 -18.17 -1.55 3.56
CA LYS A 208 -17.15 -2.55 3.33
C LYS A 208 -15.99 -1.92 2.57
N VAL A 209 -14.79 -2.08 3.08
CA VAL A 209 -13.55 -1.61 2.49
C VAL A 209 -12.84 -2.78 1.86
N GLU A 210 -12.48 -2.67 0.59
CA GLU A 210 -11.64 -3.65 -0.11
C GLU A 210 -10.28 -3.04 -0.46
N LEU A 211 -9.22 -3.73 -0.08
CA LEU A 211 -7.84 -3.36 -0.37
C LEU A 211 -7.40 -3.89 -1.75
N LYS A 212 -6.29 -3.35 -2.29
CA LYS A 212 -5.65 -3.87 -3.52
C LYS A 212 -5.36 -5.38 -3.45
N SER A 213 -5.08 -5.92 -2.26
CA SER A 213 -4.83 -7.35 -2.05
C SER A 213 -6.07 -8.23 -2.26
N GLY A 214 -7.27 -7.64 -2.33
CA GLY A 214 -8.56 -8.32 -2.27
C GLY A 214 -9.05 -8.58 -0.84
N SER A 215 -8.29 -8.16 0.19
CA SER A 215 -8.73 -8.24 1.59
C SER A 215 -9.90 -7.29 1.84
N GLN A 216 -10.91 -7.75 2.58
CA GLN A 216 -12.13 -7.00 2.84
C GLN A 216 -12.36 -6.80 4.33
N TYR A 217 -12.76 -5.59 4.73
CA TYR A 217 -12.97 -5.20 6.11
C TYR A 217 -14.30 -4.45 6.27
N ASP A 218 -14.98 -4.66 7.38
CA ASP A 218 -16.07 -3.77 7.80
C ASP A 218 -15.48 -2.46 8.35
N ALA A 219 -16.04 -1.33 7.93
CA ALA A 219 -15.61 0.00 8.36
C ALA A 219 -16.66 0.70 9.21
N THR A 220 -16.17 1.50 10.15
CA THR A 220 -16.99 2.36 11.01
C THR A 220 -16.72 3.83 10.68
N VAL A 221 -17.78 4.64 10.60
CA VAL A 221 -17.64 6.09 10.44
C VAL A 221 -17.22 6.69 11.76
N MET A 222 -16.09 7.38 11.77
CA MET A 222 -15.50 7.96 12.98
C MET A 222 -15.76 9.46 13.09
N ASP A 223 -15.80 10.15 11.95
CA ASP A 223 -16.19 11.56 11.86
C ASP A 223 -16.58 11.90 10.42
N MET A 224 -17.39 12.93 10.23
CA MET A 224 -17.86 13.36 8.91
C MET A 224 -18.26 14.83 8.93
N ASP A 225 -17.80 15.57 7.93
CA ASP A 225 -18.22 16.94 7.67
C ASP A 225 -18.89 17.00 6.29
N GLN A 226 -20.22 17.15 6.29
CA GLN A 226 -21.02 17.23 5.07
C GLN A 226 -20.82 18.54 4.32
N LYS A 227 -20.47 19.64 5.02
CA LYS A 227 -20.22 20.94 4.39
C LYS A 227 -18.90 20.91 3.62
N MET A 228 -17.88 20.28 4.20
CA MET A 228 -16.59 20.10 3.54
C MET A 228 -16.54 18.89 2.60
N ASP A 229 -17.54 18.02 2.67
CA ASP A 229 -17.60 16.75 1.94
C ASP A 229 -16.42 15.82 2.24
N VAL A 230 -16.02 15.73 3.51
CA VAL A 230 -14.93 14.85 3.99
C VAL A 230 -15.46 13.89 5.06
N ALA A 231 -15.01 12.64 5.01
CA ALA A 231 -15.28 11.65 6.05
C ALA A 231 -14.03 10.88 6.47
N LEU A 232 -14.00 10.53 7.75
CA LEU A 232 -12.98 9.67 8.37
C LEU A 232 -13.64 8.35 8.78
N ILE A 233 -13.15 7.24 8.27
CA ILE A 233 -13.59 5.90 8.62
C ILE A 233 -12.43 5.07 9.19
N LYS A 234 -12.77 4.04 9.95
CA LYS A 234 -11.81 3.14 10.58
C LYS A 234 -12.14 1.69 10.28
N ILE A 235 -11.13 0.94 9.85
CA ILE A 235 -11.12 -0.52 9.75
C ILE A 235 -10.19 -1.12 10.82
N GLU A 236 -10.36 -2.39 11.12
CA GLU A 236 -9.48 -3.13 12.03
C GLU A 236 -8.66 -4.17 11.24
N PRO A 237 -7.42 -3.83 10.82
CA PRO A 237 -6.56 -4.75 10.09
C PRO A 237 -5.89 -5.79 11.00
N ASP A 238 -5.45 -6.90 10.42
CA ASP A 238 -4.69 -7.92 11.14
C ASP A 238 -3.30 -7.39 11.55
N VAL A 239 -2.96 -7.53 12.83
CA VAL A 239 -1.74 -6.99 13.48
C VAL A 239 -0.43 -7.43 12.80
N SER A 240 -0.45 -8.54 12.05
CA SER A 240 0.75 -9.09 11.41
C SER A 240 1.20 -8.36 10.14
N ASN A 241 0.36 -7.53 9.52
CA ASN A 241 0.67 -6.86 8.26
C ASN A 241 0.32 -5.37 8.33
N PRO A 242 1.31 -4.46 8.47
CA PRO A 242 1.03 -3.02 8.47
C PRO A 242 0.44 -2.61 7.12
N LEU A 243 -0.58 -1.75 7.16
CA LEU A 243 -1.21 -1.25 5.95
C LEU A 243 -0.30 -0.23 5.25
N PRO A 244 -0.25 -0.22 3.89
CA PRO A 244 0.38 0.87 3.16
C PRO A 244 -0.40 2.17 3.39
N VAL A 245 0.32 3.27 3.58
CA VAL A 245 -0.27 4.58 3.91
C VAL A 245 0.14 5.65 2.90
N LEU A 246 -0.72 6.65 2.72
CA LEU A 246 -0.38 7.89 2.04
C LEU A 246 -0.23 9.04 3.04
N HIS A 247 0.72 9.92 2.76
CA HIS A 247 0.95 11.13 3.53
C HIS A 247 0.23 12.33 2.90
N LEU A 248 -0.25 13.25 3.74
CA LEU A 248 -0.86 14.49 3.28
C LEU A 248 0.26 15.50 2.95
N GLY A 249 0.33 15.95 1.70
CA GLY A 249 1.19 17.03 1.20
C GLY A 249 0.55 18.41 1.38
N GLN A 250 1.32 19.49 1.22
CA GLN A 250 0.82 20.86 1.44
C GLN A 250 0.11 21.38 0.20
N SER A 251 -1.20 21.60 0.28
CA SER A 251 -1.96 22.10 -0.87
C SER A 251 -1.72 23.59 -1.15
N SER A 252 -1.26 24.33 -0.14
CA SER A 252 -0.89 25.75 -0.23
C SER A 252 0.36 26.00 -1.09
N ASP A 253 1.22 25.00 -1.24
CA ASP A 253 2.45 25.09 -2.06
C ASP A 253 2.23 24.73 -3.54
N LEU A 254 1.01 24.31 -3.90
CA LEU A 254 0.69 23.90 -5.27
C LEU A 254 0.87 25.03 -6.27
N ARG A 255 1.55 24.72 -7.38
CA ARG A 255 1.71 25.66 -8.49
C ARG A 255 0.82 25.29 -9.67
N PRO A 256 0.18 26.26 -10.33
CA PRO A 256 -0.48 26.01 -11.62
C PRO A 256 0.50 25.35 -12.61
N GLY A 257 0.07 24.28 -13.25
CA GLY A 257 0.86 23.47 -14.18
C GLY A 257 1.54 22.25 -13.57
N GLU A 258 1.51 22.05 -12.25
CA GLU A 258 2.05 20.84 -11.64
C GLU A 258 1.27 19.60 -12.04
N PHE A 259 1.99 18.53 -12.40
CA PHE A 259 1.38 17.24 -12.71
C PHE A 259 0.77 16.61 -11.47
N VAL A 260 -0.41 16.05 -11.66
CA VAL A 260 -1.13 15.31 -10.63
C VAL A 260 -1.70 14.01 -11.19
N VAL A 261 -1.95 13.08 -10.27
CA VAL A 261 -2.57 11.80 -10.56
C VAL A 261 -3.80 11.65 -9.67
N ALA A 262 -4.97 11.49 -10.29
CA ALA A 262 -6.20 11.16 -9.58
C ALA A 262 -6.40 9.64 -9.67
N VAL A 263 -6.42 8.99 -8.50
CA VAL A 263 -6.56 7.54 -8.41
C VAL A 263 -7.80 7.18 -7.62
N GLY A 264 -8.44 6.10 -8.03
CA GLY A 264 -9.43 5.41 -7.23
C GLY A 264 -9.56 3.95 -7.60
N SER A 265 -10.42 3.24 -6.89
CA SER A 265 -10.74 1.85 -7.12
C SER A 265 -12.26 1.73 -7.34
N PRO A 266 -12.79 2.02 -8.55
CA PRO A 266 -14.23 1.94 -8.83
C PRO A 266 -14.84 0.57 -8.59
N PHE A 267 -14.04 -0.47 -8.80
CA PHE A 267 -14.42 -1.87 -8.71
C PHE A 267 -13.34 -2.62 -7.95
N SER A 268 -13.74 -3.71 -7.28
CA SER A 268 -12.84 -4.72 -6.72
C SER A 268 -11.71 -5.03 -7.71
N LEU A 269 -10.46 -4.82 -7.27
CA LEU A 269 -9.22 -5.11 -8.00
C LEU A 269 -8.90 -4.25 -9.25
N GLN A 270 -9.72 -3.27 -9.63
CA GLN A 270 -9.45 -2.40 -10.77
C GLN A 270 -9.30 -0.94 -10.36
N ASN A 271 -8.08 -0.42 -10.43
CA ASN A 271 -7.82 0.99 -10.20
C ASN A 271 -8.12 1.81 -11.47
N THR A 272 -8.81 2.93 -11.29
CA THR A 272 -8.90 3.98 -12.31
C THR A 272 -7.89 5.05 -11.99
N VAL A 273 -6.98 5.26 -12.94
CA VAL A 273 -5.93 6.26 -12.87
C VAL A 273 -6.16 7.27 -13.99
N THR A 274 -6.23 8.53 -13.62
CA THR A 274 -6.21 9.64 -14.57
C THR A 274 -5.11 10.61 -14.17
N THR A 275 -4.55 11.32 -15.13
CA THR A 275 -3.51 12.32 -14.89
C THR A 275 -3.88 13.62 -15.59
N GLY A 276 -3.35 14.71 -15.06
CA GLY A 276 -3.55 16.05 -15.55
C GLY A 276 -2.59 16.99 -14.83
N ILE A 277 -2.92 18.27 -14.87
CA ILE A 277 -2.21 19.33 -14.19
C ILE A 277 -3.13 20.10 -13.24
N ILE A 278 -2.52 20.84 -12.31
CA ILE A 278 -3.24 21.85 -11.54
C ILE A 278 -3.55 23.04 -12.44
N SER A 279 -4.83 23.29 -12.69
CA SER A 279 -5.30 24.47 -13.41
C SER A 279 -5.29 25.70 -12.48
N THR A 280 -5.69 25.52 -11.22
CA THR A 280 -5.68 26.57 -10.19
C THR A 280 -5.68 25.91 -8.81
N ALA A 281 -4.82 26.36 -7.90
CA ALA A 281 -4.70 25.80 -6.55
C ALA A 281 -5.83 26.24 -5.60
N GLN A 282 -6.46 27.38 -5.86
CA GLN A 282 -7.50 27.98 -5.02
C GLN A 282 -8.63 28.54 -5.89
N ARG A 283 -9.72 27.76 -6.04
CA ARG A 283 -10.94 28.19 -6.71
C ARG A 283 -12.09 28.27 -5.71
N SER A 284 -12.59 29.48 -5.46
CA SER A 284 -13.71 29.71 -4.56
C SER A 284 -14.97 28.95 -5.00
N GLY A 285 -15.57 28.22 -4.06
CA GLY A 285 -16.82 27.47 -4.23
C GLY A 285 -18.02 28.36 -4.57
N LEU A 286 -18.05 29.59 -4.04
CA LEU A 286 -19.04 30.61 -4.41
C LEU A 286 -19.00 30.91 -5.92
N ALA A 287 -17.80 30.97 -6.52
CA ALA A 287 -17.64 31.17 -7.95
C ALA A 287 -18.02 29.95 -8.81
N LEU A 288 -18.33 28.81 -8.16
CA LEU A 288 -18.81 27.58 -8.79
C LEU A 288 -20.33 27.37 -8.62
N GLY A 289 -21.02 28.33 -7.98
CA GLY A 289 -22.48 28.27 -7.78
C GLY A 289 -22.90 27.39 -6.59
N PHE A 290 -21.96 27.03 -5.71
CA PHE A 290 -22.29 26.40 -4.44
C PHE A 290 -22.77 27.47 -3.45
N GLU A 291 -24.08 27.66 -3.37
CA GLU A 291 -24.70 28.44 -2.29
C GLU A 291 -24.25 27.82 -0.96
N ASP A 292 -23.62 28.61 -0.09
CA ASP A 292 -23.00 28.23 1.21
C ASP A 292 -21.60 27.58 1.21
N SER A 293 -20.88 27.51 0.09
CA SER A 293 -19.48 27.06 0.09
C SER A 293 -18.48 28.23 0.14
N GLU A 294 -18.07 28.61 1.36
CA GLU A 294 -16.88 29.45 1.59
C GLU A 294 -15.55 28.71 1.31
N MET A 295 -15.61 27.48 0.80
CA MET A 295 -14.43 26.66 0.57
C MET A 295 -13.73 26.98 -0.75
N ASP A 296 -12.42 26.86 -0.75
CA ASP A 296 -11.62 26.82 -1.97
C ASP A 296 -11.34 25.37 -2.37
N TYR A 297 -11.40 25.11 -3.67
CA TYR A 297 -11.10 23.82 -4.27
C TYR A 297 -9.84 23.88 -5.13
N ILE A 298 -9.16 22.74 -5.25
CA ILE A 298 -8.13 22.54 -6.26
C ILE A 298 -8.82 22.23 -7.58
N GLN A 299 -8.52 22.99 -8.62
CA GLN A 299 -9.00 22.74 -9.98
C GLN A 299 -7.94 21.99 -10.78
N THR A 300 -8.35 20.91 -11.44
CA THR A 300 -7.50 20.10 -12.32
C THR A 300 -8.25 19.69 -13.59
N ASP A 301 -7.51 19.41 -14.66
CA ASP A 301 -8.03 18.78 -15.87
C ASP A 301 -7.96 17.24 -15.83
N ALA A 302 -7.35 16.66 -14.78
CA ALA A 302 -7.39 15.23 -14.53
C ALA A 302 -8.85 14.78 -14.38
N ILE A 303 -9.24 13.76 -15.14
CA ILE A 303 -10.63 13.34 -15.20
C ILE A 303 -11.04 12.69 -13.87
N ILE A 304 -11.99 13.31 -13.18
CA ILE A 304 -12.65 12.73 -12.01
C ILE A 304 -14.01 12.14 -12.43
N ASN A 305 -14.31 10.95 -11.96
CA ASN A 305 -15.58 10.24 -12.18
C ASN A 305 -16.02 9.53 -10.89
N TYR A 306 -17.19 8.88 -10.91
CA TYR A 306 -17.68 8.10 -9.76
C TYR A 306 -16.67 7.05 -9.27
N GLY A 307 -15.81 6.55 -10.16
CA GLY A 307 -14.84 5.52 -9.82
C GLY A 307 -13.64 6.00 -9.02
N ASN A 308 -13.25 7.27 -9.13
CA ASN A 308 -12.17 7.84 -8.33
C ASN A 308 -12.61 8.92 -7.34
N SER A 309 -13.91 9.23 -7.27
CA SER A 309 -14.50 10.05 -6.20
C SER A 309 -14.22 9.45 -4.82
N GLY A 310 -13.82 10.29 -3.87
CA GLY A 310 -13.34 9.92 -2.54
C GLY A 310 -11.88 9.43 -2.52
N GLY A 311 -11.28 9.11 -3.67
CA GLY A 311 -9.88 8.73 -3.79
C GLY A 311 -8.92 9.92 -3.74
N PRO A 312 -7.60 9.67 -3.66
CA PRO A 312 -6.62 10.73 -3.54
C PRO A 312 -6.31 11.40 -4.89
N LEU A 313 -6.06 12.70 -4.84
CA LEU A 313 -5.31 13.47 -5.84
C LEU A 313 -3.89 13.63 -5.33
N VAL A 314 -2.89 13.08 -6.03
CA VAL A 314 -1.49 13.08 -5.59
C VAL A 314 -0.58 13.89 -6.51
N ASN A 315 0.49 14.44 -5.95
CA ASN A 315 1.58 15.05 -6.69
C ASN A 315 2.61 14.00 -7.17
N LEU A 316 3.69 14.44 -7.83
CA LEU A 316 4.74 13.54 -8.34
C LEU A 316 5.62 12.91 -7.24
N ASP A 317 5.59 13.45 -6.02
CA ASP A 317 6.27 12.86 -4.87
C ASP A 317 5.44 11.73 -4.23
N GLY A 318 4.18 11.57 -4.65
CA GLY A 318 3.23 10.60 -4.11
C GLY A 318 2.51 11.08 -2.84
N ASP A 319 2.59 12.37 -2.55
CA ASP A 319 1.85 12.98 -1.43
C ASP A 319 0.44 13.37 -1.88
N VAL A 320 -0.53 13.17 -0.99
CA VAL A 320 -1.93 13.55 -1.22
C VAL A 320 -2.06 15.05 -1.07
N ILE A 321 -2.43 15.71 -2.17
CA ILE A 321 -2.67 17.16 -2.20
C ILE A 321 -4.17 17.49 -2.22
N GLY A 322 -5.05 16.49 -2.44
CA GLY A 322 -6.48 16.63 -2.19
C GLY A 322 -7.31 15.34 -2.31
N ILE A 323 -8.63 15.44 -2.10
CA ILE A 323 -9.60 14.34 -2.30
C ILE A 323 -10.40 14.60 -3.58
N ASN A 324 -10.39 13.65 -4.51
CA ASN A 324 -11.16 13.73 -5.74
C ASN A 324 -12.66 13.80 -5.43
N THR A 325 -13.36 14.86 -5.85
CA THR A 325 -14.75 15.09 -5.39
C THR A 325 -15.73 15.22 -6.54
N LEU A 326 -15.54 16.23 -7.42
CA LEU A 326 -16.56 16.57 -8.44
C LEU A 326 -15.96 16.78 -9.82
N LYS A 327 -16.72 16.43 -10.84
CA LYS A 327 -16.53 16.87 -12.23
C LYS A 327 -17.68 17.78 -12.61
N VAL A 328 -17.36 19.01 -13.01
CA VAL A 328 -18.38 20.02 -13.39
C VAL A 328 -18.54 20.09 -14.91
N ALA A 329 -17.42 20.00 -15.66
CA ALA A 329 -17.43 20.01 -17.12
C ALA A 329 -16.26 19.18 -17.68
N ALA A 330 -16.21 18.99 -19.00
CA ALA A 330 -15.05 18.35 -19.64
C ALA A 330 -13.79 19.20 -19.39
N GLY A 331 -12.74 18.57 -18.83
CA GLY A 331 -11.48 19.25 -18.47
C GLY A 331 -11.56 20.15 -17.22
N ILE A 332 -12.66 20.10 -16.46
CA ILE A 332 -12.80 20.85 -15.20
C ILE A 332 -13.30 19.90 -14.11
N SER A 333 -12.36 19.52 -13.25
CA SER A 333 -12.55 18.67 -12.08
C SER A 333 -12.02 19.36 -10.83
N PHE A 334 -12.61 19.01 -9.69
CA PHE A 334 -12.32 19.63 -8.40
C PHE A 334 -11.94 18.59 -7.34
N ALA A 335 -10.99 18.98 -6.50
CA ALA A 335 -10.58 18.22 -5.33
C ALA A 335 -10.58 19.10 -4.07
N ILE A 336 -10.90 18.50 -2.93
CA ILE A 336 -10.83 19.15 -1.62
C ILE A 336 -9.36 19.26 -1.21
N PRO A 337 -8.82 20.45 -0.86
CA PRO A 337 -7.40 20.63 -0.55
C PRO A 337 -6.93 19.84 0.68
N ALA A 338 -5.72 19.27 0.63
CA ALA A 338 -5.14 18.52 1.74
C ALA A 338 -4.98 19.32 3.04
N ASP A 339 -4.77 20.63 2.96
CA ASP A 339 -4.71 21.49 4.15
C ASP A 339 -6.06 21.54 4.89
N ARG A 340 -7.18 21.44 4.16
CA ARG A 340 -8.52 21.32 4.76
C ARG A 340 -8.73 19.96 5.41
N ILE A 341 -8.19 18.90 4.81
CA ILE A 341 -8.20 17.56 5.41
C ILE A 341 -7.46 17.58 6.75
N ARG A 342 -6.27 18.21 6.81
CA ARG A 342 -5.53 18.34 8.07
C ARG A 342 -6.30 19.09 9.13
N GLN A 343 -6.95 20.21 8.75
CA GLN A 343 -7.81 20.96 9.65
C GLN A 343 -8.93 20.07 10.21
N PHE A 344 -9.65 19.35 9.34
CA PHE A 344 -10.70 18.42 9.73
C PHE A 344 -10.20 17.34 10.69
N LEU A 345 -9.04 16.74 10.43
CA LEU A 345 -8.45 15.72 11.31
C LEU A 345 -8.06 16.28 12.68
N ALA A 346 -7.50 17.49 12.73
CA ALA A 346 -7.17 18.17 13.98
C ALA A 346 -8.44 18.46 14.81
N GLU A 347 -9.46 19.02 14.17
CA GLU A 347 -10.74 19.28 14.83
C GLU A 347 -11.45 17.98 15.25
N SER A 348 -11.32 16.91 14.47
CA SER A 348 -11.85 15.57 14.83
C SER A 348 -11.19 15.02 16.08
N TYR A 349 -9.86 15.17 16.17
CA TYR A 349 -9.10 14.79 17.35
C TYR A 349 -9.52 15.62 18.57
N ASP A 350 -9.62 16.93 18.42
CA ASP A 350 -10.05 17.82 19.50
C ASP A 350 -11.49 17.50 19.94
N ARG A 351 -12.41 17.25 19.01
CA ARG A 351 -13.78 16.81 19.35
C ARG A 351 -13.76 15.53 20.17
N LYS A 352 -12.93 14.55 19.83
CA LYS A 352 -12.76 13.31 20.62
C LYS A 352 -12.10 13.53 21.98
N ALA A 353 -11.13 14.43 22.06
CA ALA A 353 -10.48 14.81 23.31
C ALA A 353 -11.42 15.60 24.23
N THR A 354 -12.40 16.30 23.65
CA THR A 354 -13.35 17.18 24.35
C THR A 354 -14.74 16.56 24.49
N THR A 355 -15.01 15.36 23.94
CA THR A 355 -16.36 14.80 23.88
C THR A 355 -16.95 14.56 25.27
N THR A 356 -17.91 15.42 25.63
CA THR A 356 -19.05 15.07 26.47
C THR A 356 -19.75 13.87 25.83
N ARG A 357 -19.81 12.75 26.56
CA ARG A 357 -20.48 11.52 26.14
C ARG A 357 -21.90 11.82 25.67
N LYS A 358 -22.22 11.49 24.41
CA LYS A 358 -23.58 11.63 23.87
C LYS A 358 -24.43 10.49 24.40
N LYS A 359 -25.64 10.83 24.82
CA LYS A 359 -26.61 9.86 25.32
C LYS A 359 -27.44 9.30 24.18
N TYR A 360 -27.84 8.05 24.26
CA TYR A 360 -28.72 7.40 23.28
C TYR A 360 -29.64 6.39 23.96
N ILE A 361 -30.74 6.03 23.28
CA ILE A 361 -31.71 5.05 23.79
C ILE A 361 -31.81 3.78 22.93
N GLY A 362 -31.23 3.76 21.73
CA GLY A 362 -31.14 2.56 20.89
C GLY A 362 -32.38 2.23 20.06
N VAL A 363 -32.97 3.23 19.41
CA VAL A 363 -34.15 3.07 18.54
C VAL A 363 -33.89 3.67 17.18
N ARG A 364 -34.54 3.12 16.15
CA ARG A 364 -34.64 3.77 14.85
C ARG A 364 -36.05 4.31 14.65
N MET A 365 -36.12 5.54 14.19
CA MET A 365 -37.34 6.33 14.21
C MET A 365 -37.60 7.06 12.90
N LEU A 366 -38.88 7.34 12.65
CA LEU A 366 -39.35 8.18 11.55
C LEU A 366 -40.26 9.27 12.14
N GLN A 367 -40.08 10.50 11.70
CA GLN A 367 -41.02 11.56 12.02
C GLN A 367 -42.33 11.35 11.26
N LEU A 368 -43.47 11.40 11.97
CA LEU A 368 -44.77 11.31 11.33
C LEU A 368 -45.09 12.60 10.58
N THR A 369 -45.26 12.47 9.26
CA THR A 369 -45.83 13.50 8.39
C THR A 369 -47.25 13.11 8.00
N PRO A 370 -48.12 14.04 7.57
CA PRO A 370 -49.48 13.69 7.15
C PRO A 370 -49.52 12.61 6.07
N PHE A 371 -48.56 12.63 5.14
CA PHE A 371 -48.41 11.61 4.11
C PHE A 371 -48.02 10.25 4.71
N LEU A 372 -47.02 10.21 5.60
CA LEU A 372 -46.58 8.97 6.23
C LEU A 372 -47.67 8.37 7.14
N ILE A 373 -48.46 9.19 7.83
CA ILE A 373 -49.60 8.74 8.64
C ILE A 373 -50.63 8.04 7.75
N GLN A 374 -50.97 8.63 6.59
CA GLN A 374 -51.91 8.03 5.65
C GLN A 374 -51.39 6.68 5.13
N ASP A 375 -50.12 6.63 4.70
CA ASP A 375 -49.48 5.40 4.23
C ASP A 375 -49.48 4.29 5.29
N LEU A 376 -49.20 4.63 6.55
CA LEU A 376 -49.18 3.67 7.66
C LEU A 376 -50.59 3.21 8.04
N LYS A 377 -51.59 4.11 8.06
CA LYS A 377 -53.00 3.78 8.30
C LYS A 377 -53.55 2.80 7.25
N GLU A 378 -53.13 2.92 5.99
CA GLU A 378 -53.54 2.01 4.91
C GLU A 378 -52.91 0.61 5.03
N ARG A 379 -51.68 0.52 5.55
CA ARG A 379 -50.92 -0.74 5.64
C ARG A 379 -51.14 -1.48 6.96
N MET A 380 -51.48 -0.77 8.02
CA MET A 380 -51.60 -1.31 9.38
C MET A 380 -53.01 -1.06 9.93
N ALA A 381 -53.82 -2.12 9.99
CA ALA A 381 -55.20 -2.03 10.47
C ALA A 381 -55.33 -1.55 11.94
N GLU A 382 -54.27 -1.68 12.74
CA GLU A 382 -54.23 -1.24 14.16
C GLU A 382 -53.33 -0.01 14.37
N PHE A 383 -53.07 0.78 13.31
CA PHE A 383 -52.30 2.02 13.46
C PHE A 383 -53.04 3.01 14.39
N PRO A 384 -52.39 3.56 15.42
CA PRO A 384 -53.03 4.49 16.35
C PRO A 384 -53.57 5.75 15.67
N ASP A 385 -54.68 6.28 16.17
CA ASP A 385 -55.15 7.59 15.71
C ASP A 385 -54.31 8.71 16.33
N VAL A 386 -53.33 9.20 15.56
CA VAL A 386 -52.43 10.30 15.92
C VAL A 386 -52.25 11.26 14.75
N ASP A 387 -52.10 12.54 15.07
CA ASP A 387 -51.87 13.61 14.10
C ASP A 387 -50.38 13.99 13.96
N SER A 388 -49.56 13.60 14.94
CA SER A 388 -48.12 13.87 14.99
C SER A 388 -47.41 12.93 15.96
N GLY A 389 -46.09 12.93 15.94
CA GLY A 389 -45.27 12.09 16.81
C GLY A 389 -44.09 11.49 16.07
N VAL A 390 -43.37 10.60 16.75
CA VAL A 390 -42.19 9.93 16.19
C VAL A 390 -42.40 8.42 16.24
N TYR A 391 -42.53 7.81 15.06
CA TYR A 391 -42.78 6.38 14.89
C TYR A 391 -41.50 5.57 15.06
N VAL A 392 -41.53 4.57 15.93
CA VAL A 392 -40.41 3.65 16.19
C VAL A 392 -40.56 2.43 15.30
N TYR A 393 -39.73 2.33 14.27
CA TYR A 393 -39.78 1.21 13.33
C TYR A 393 -38.83 0.06 13.69
N GLU A 394 -37.85 0.31 14.58
CA GLU A 394 -36.94 -0.71 15.08
C GLU A 394 -36.46 -0.35 16.49
N VAL A 395 -36.45 -1.33 17.39
CA VAL A 395 -35.83 -1.23 18.71
C VAL A 395 -34.62 -2.16 18.73
N ILE A 396 -33.42 -1.60 18.95
CA ILE A 396 -32.18 -2.37 18.89
C ILE A 396 -32.08 -3.22 20.15
N HIS A 397 -31.91 -4.54 19.97
CA HIS A 397 -31.84 -5.46 21.11
C HIS A 397 -30.63 -5.18 22.01
N GLY A 398 -30.84 -5.28 23.33
CA GLY A 398 -29.78 -5.04 24.32
C GLY A 398 -29.54 -3.56 24.67
N THR A 399 -30.36 -2.63 24.18
CA THR A 399 -30.27 -1.20 24.48
C THR A 399 -31.24 -0.74 25.58
N ALA A 400 -31.08 0.50 26.04
CA ALA A 400 -31.94 1.14 27.02
C ALA A 400 -33.44 1.10 26.67
N ALA A 401 -33.82 1.38 25.42
CA ALA A 401 -35.22 1.34 24.99
C ALA A 401 -35.78 -0.10 25.01
N SER A 402 -34.99 -1.07 24.57
CA SER A 402 -35.36 -2.49 24.63
C SER A 402 -35.58 -2.94 26.07
N SER A 403 -34.67 -2.55 26.97
CA SER A 403 -34.72 -2.88 28.40
C SER A 403 -35.88 -2.18 29.13
N ALA A 404 -36.29 -1.00 28.67
CA ALA A 404 -37.46 -0.28 29.17
C ALA A 404 -38.80 -0.81 28.64
N GLY A 405 -38.80 -1.77 27.70
CA GLY A 405 -40.01 -2.38 27.15
C GLY A 405 -40.64 -1.61 25.99
N MET A 406 -39.88 -0.74 25.33
CA MET A 406 -40.27 -0.16 24.04
C MET A 406 -40.28 -1.26 22.97
N ILE A 407 -41.25 -1.19 22.06
CA ILE A 407 -41.38 -2.17 20.96
C ILE A 407 -41.48 -1.44 19.61
N GLU A 408 -41.25 -2.19 18.54
CA GLU A 408 -41.57 -1.75 17.18
C GLU A 408 -43.06 -1.37 17.06
N HIS A 409 -43.34 -0.35 16.25
CA HIS A 409 -44.66 0.26 16.03
C HIS A 409 -45.17 1.16 17.17
N ASP A 410 -44.37 1.40 18.22
CA ASP A 410 -44.67 2.46 19.19
C ASP A 410 -44.54 3.84 18.54
N ILE A 411 -45.40 4.78 18.92
CA ILE A 411 -45.30 6.19 18.50
C ILE A 411 -44.99 7.04 19.72
N ILE A 412 -43.82 7.66 19.77
CA ILE A 412 -43.45 8.59 20.83
C ILE A 412 -44.28 9.86 20.67
N ILE A 413 -45.07 10.18 21.70
CA ILE A 413 -45.96 11.36 21.72
C ILE A 413 -45.56 12.37 22.79
N ALA A 414 -44.85 11.95 23.84
CA ALA A 414 -44.31 12.87 24.85
C ALA A 414 -43.04 12.33 25.52
N ILE A 415 -42.15 13.24 25.93
CA ILE A 415 -40.99 12.93 26.78
C ILE A 415 -40.92 13.98 27.90
N ASN A 416 -40.79 13.52 29.15
CA ASN A 416 -40.73 14.37 30.35
C ASN A 416 -41.90 15.37 30.45
N GLY A 417 -43.08 14.98 29.96
CA GLY A 417 -44.28 15.81 29.93
C GLY A 417 -44.33 16.84 28.79
N GLN A 418 -43.30 16.92 27.94
CA GLN A 418 -43.32 17.73 26.72
C GLN A 418 -43.83 16.92 25.53
N SER A 419 -44.76 17.48 24.77
CA SER A 419 -45.26 16.88 23.53
C SER A 419 -44.13 16.77 22.51
N ILE A 420 -44.05 15.64 21.82
CA ILE A 420 -43.05 15.36 20.80
C ILE A 420 -43.71 15.30 19.44
N HIS A 421 -43.16 16.04 18.49
CA HIS A 421 -43.60 16.10 17.10
C HIS A 421 -42.47 15.79 16.12
N THR A 422 -41.20 15.99 16.52
CA THR A 422 -40.03 15.82 15.63
C THR A 422 -38.98 14.88 16.21
N MET A 423 -38.20 14.24 15.33
CA MET A 423 -37.06 13.41 15.74
C MET A 423 -35.97 14.21 16.46
N GLN A 424 -35.87 15.51 16.16
CA GLN A 424 -34.92 16.41 16.80
C GLN A 424 -35.30 16.63 18.28
N GLU A 425 -36.57 16.85 18.59
CA GLU A 425 -37.04 16.96 19.98
C GLU A 425 -36.77 15.69 20.80
N VAL A 426 -36.93 14.50 20.20
CA VAL A 426 -36.52 13.24 20.85
C VAL A 426 -35.04 13.24 21.16
N SER A 427 -34.21 13.62 20.18
CA SER A 427 -32.76 13.64 20.32
C SER A 427 -32.31 14.63 21.41
N GLU A 428 -32.90 15.82 21.47
CA GLU A 428 -32.62 16.85 22.48
C GLU A 428 -33.06 16.41 23.89
N ALA A 429 -34.23 15.79 24.01
CA ALA A 429 -34.72 15.24 25.27
C ALA A 429 -33.78 14.14 25.80
N VAL A 430 -33.26 13.29 24.91
CA VAL A 430 -32.32 12.21 25.27
C VAL A 430 -30.98 12.74 25.79
N GLN A 431 -30.47 13.85 25.24
CA GLN A 431 -29.23 14.44 25.75
C GLN A 431 -29.42 15.09 27.13
N SER A 432 -30.57 15.74 27.35
CA SER A 432 -30.82 16.58 28.52
C SER A 432 -31.32 15.83 29.76
N GLY A 433 -32.01 14.70 29.62
CA GLY A 433 -32.69 14.03 30.74
C GLY A 433 -32.06 12.69 31.19
N ILE A 434 -31.99 12.47 32.50
CA ILE A 434 -31.84 11.15 33.13
C ILE A 434 -32.61 11.14 34.46
N PRO A 435 -33.59 10.23 34.68
CA PRO A 435 -34.23 9.33 33.71
C PRO A 435 -35.23 10.06 32.79
N LEU A 436 -35.54 9.48 31.63
CA LEU A 436 -36.58 9.95 30.71
C LEU A 436 -37.92 9.28 31.00
N SER A 437 -38.99 10.06 31.16
CA SER A 437 -40.36 9.58 31.17
C SER A 437 -40.94 9.69 29.76
N VAL A 438 -40.93 8.61 29.00
CA VAL A 438 -41.39 8.56 27.60
C VAL A 438 -42.81 8.02 27.55
N VAL A 439 -43.74 8.75 26.93
CA VAL A 439 -45.09 8.27 26.65
C VAL A 439 -45.17 7.87 25.19
N VAL A 440 -45.53 6.61 24.96
CA VAL A 440 -45.74 6.05 23.62
C VAL A 440 -47.20 5.67 23.41
N LYS A 441 -47.70 5.89 22.20
CA LYS A 441 -48.97 5.37 21.72
C LYS A 441 -48.73 3.97 21.15
N ARG A 442 -49.29 2.96 21.80
CA ARG A 442 -49.22 1.54 21.40
C ARG A 442 -50.62 1.05 21.10
N LYS A 443 -50.96 0.95 19.82
CA LYS A 443 -52.36 0.81 19.38
C LYS A 443 -53.19 1.95 19.99
N GLU A 444 -54.34 1.64 20.60
CA GLU A 444 -55.20 2.65 21.24
C GLU A 444 -54.76 3.08 22.66
N LYS A 445 -53.66 2.54 23.19
CA LYS A 445 -53.26 2.78 24.59
C LYS A 445 -52.02 3.66 24.68
N ASP A 446 -52.04 4.55 25.66
CA ASP A 446 -50.86 5.32 26.05
C ASP A 446 -50.09 4.50 27.08
N VAL A 447 -48.81 4.25 26.82
CA VAL A 447 -47.91 3.49 27.68
C VAL A 447 -46.78 4.41 28.12
N SER A 448 -46.58 4.54 29.43
CA SER A 448 -45.45 5.29 29.99
C SER A 448 -44.28 4.37 30.26
N LEU A 449 -43.12 4.72 29.72
CA LEU A 449 -41.85 4.00 29.83
C LEU A 449 -40.83 4.90 30.53
N THR A 450 -40.08 4.33 31.47
CA THR A 450 -38.93 5.02 32.07
C THR A 450 -37.66 4.51 31.41
N ILE A 451 -36.99 5.37 30.63
CA ILE A 451 -35.78 5.01 29.88
C ILE A 451 -34.60 5.74 30.49
N ILE A 452 -33.52 5.01 30.78
CA ILE A 452 -32.25 5.58 31.23
C ILE A 452 -31.32 5.56 30.01
N PRO A 453 -31.04 6.72 29.38
CA PRO A 453 -30.15 6.78 28.24
C PRO A 453 -28.75 6.23 28.56
N GLU A 454 -28.20 5.47 27.64
CA GLU A 454 -26.82 4.99 27.69
C GLU A 454 -25.88 6.06 27.13
N GLU A 455 -24.66 6.10 27.65
CA GLU A 455 -23.59 6.95 27.12
C GLU A 455 -22.75 6.14 26.13
N SER A 456 -22.54 6.65 24.91
CA SER A 456 -21.64 6.03 23.94
C SER A 456 -20.67 7.05 23.36
N ASP A 457 -19.45 6.56 23.12
CA ASP A 457 -18.39 7.25 22.38
C ASP A 457 -18.58 7.13 20.85
N LYS A 458 -19.59 6.37 20.39
CA LYS A 458 -19.86 6.08 18.98
C LYS A 458 -21.19 6.71 18.54
N TYR A 459 -21.16 7.34 17.36
CA TYR A 459 -22.37 7.72 16.63
C TYR A 459 -23.10 6.42 16.20
N HIS A 460 -24.26 6.15 16.79
CA HIS A 460 -25.11 4.99 16.46
C HIS A 460 -26.32 5.40 15.64
#